data_AF-A0A0D2PZI4-F1
#
_entry.id   AF-A0A0D2PZI4-F1
#
_cell.length_a   1.000
_cell.length_b   1.000
_cell.length_c   1.000
_cell.angle_alpha   90.00
_cell.angle_beta   90.00
_cell.angle_gamma   90.00
#
_symmetry.space_group_name_H-M   'P 1'
#
loop_
_entity.id
_entity.type
_entity.pdbx_description
1 polymer ?
#
loop_
_entity_poly.entity_id
_entity_poly.type
_entity_poly.pdbx_seq_one_letter_code
_entity_poly.pdbx_strand_id
1 'polypeptide(L)'
;MPLNFLLTVSKIDWFLRQKELEILTMIKDGSMDPSVSEFLKYLEDRRIDLETQELLSVEAANALMSKLRAQLEPFRYVADEGIPWEEKSAVARLTNKIKKSKRNNLWRKRKRKRIAELLAKEHEQFDQADREADEWRAREIAKDIASRKVEKMKEIAKLKAKEEKKRLESELELVLMVEKLQELRSMRIQKLKKQGHFLPEEDDKFLEKVRAAVEEEERQALAAADTDAAKDAIATAEETRKATQNQRPLSNDPMTDQHENKERKDQITPNEDKKGSGTVTDMESGKNKLEGHGYTRAYDPLTNLPIEFYHYYHGSNSDMGTLIEVRRTWDAYIRPGGR
;
A
#
# COMPACT_ATOMS: atom_id res chain seq x y z
N MET A 1 -54.44 3.48 -7.26
CA MET A 1 -55.87 3.59 -7.60
C MET A 1 -56.51 2.21 -7.50
N PRO A 2 -57.61 2.04 -6.76
CA PRO A 2 -58.16 0.70 -6.51
C PRO A 2 -58.74 0.13 -7.81
N LEU A 3 -58.42 -1.12 -8.15
CA LEU A 3 -58.90 -1.81 -9.36
C LEU A 3 -60.41 -1.65 -9.59
N ASN A 4 -61.20 -1.54 -8.51
CA ASN A 4 -62.64 -1.36 -8.55
C ASN A 4 -63.09 -0.07 -9.26
N PHE A 5 -62.31 1.01 -9.18
CA PHE A 5 -62.62 2.27 -9.87
C PHE A 5 -62.35 2.18 -11.37
N LEU A 6 -61.26 1.50 -11.77
CA LEU A 6 -60.94 1.28 -13.18
C LEU A 6 -61.91 0.30 -13.85
N LEU A 7 -62.37 -0.72 -13.13
CA LEU A 7 -63.37 -1.69 -13.60
C LEU A 7 -64.75 -1.05 -13.78
N THR A 8 -65.17 -0.15 -12.89
CA THR A 8 -66.46 0.54 -13.00
C THR A 8 -66.47 1.54 -14.15
N VAL A 9 -65.41 2.34 -14.32
CA VAL A 9 -65.27 3.26 -15.45
C VAL A 9 -65.22 2.50 -16.78
N SER A 10 -64.45 1.41 -16.87
CA SER A 10 -64.37 0.60 -18.09
C SER A 10 -65.71 -0.09 -18.43
N LYS A 11 -66.51 -0.46 -17.43
CA LYS A 11 -67.83 -1.06 -17.62
C LYS A 11 -68.86 -0.04 -18.13
N ILE A 12 -68.81 1.19 -17.62
CA ILE A 12 -69.68 2.28 -18.08
C ILE A 12 -69.32 2.67 -19.52
N ASP A 13 -68.02 2.81 -19.81
CA ASP A 13 -67.53 3.14 -21.16
C ASP A 13 -67.90 2.04 -22.17
N TRP A 14 -67.79 0.75 -21.80
CA TRP A 14 -68.24 -0.35 -22.63
C TRP A 14 -69.76 -0.30 -22.91
N PHE A 15 -70.58 -0.04 -21.89
CA PHE A 15 -72.03 0.03 -22.06
C PHE A 15 -72.46 1.22 -22.93
N LEU A 16 -71.80 2.37 -22.78
CA LEU A 16 -72.02 3.54 -23.61
C LEU A 16 -71.65 3.27 -25.08
N ARG A 17 -70.47 2.68 -25.33
CA ARG A 17 -70.05 2.32 -26.70
C ARG A 17 -70.93 1.24 -27.32
N GLN A 18 -71.42 0.29 -26.53
CA GLN A 18 -72.37 -0.72 -27.01
C GLN A 18 -73.69 -0.06 -27.44
N LYS A 19 -74.22 0.88 -26.65
CA LYS A 19 -75.44 1.61 -26.98
C LYS A 19 -75.28 2.50 -28.20
N GLU A 20 -74.13 3.16 -28.35
CA GLU A 20 -73.82 3.94 -29.56
C GLU A 20 -73.77 3.05 -30.82
N LEU A 21 -73.12 1.88 -30.75
CA LEU A 21 -73.06 0.92 -31.87
C LEU A 21 -74.45 0.34 -32.19
N GLU A 22 -75.29 0.08 -31.19
CA GLU A 22 -76.67 -0.37 -31.38
C GLU A 22 -77.49 0.69 -32.14
N ILE A 23 -77.40 1.96 -31.75
CA ILE A 23 -78.08 3.08 -32.43
C ILE A 23 -77.56 3.25 -33.87
N LEU A 24 -76.25 3.11 -34.10
CA LEU A 24 -75.66 3.14 -35.45
C LEU A 24 -76.18 2.01 -36.34
N THR A 25 -76.36 0.80 -35.79
CA THR A 25 -76.98 -0.30 -36.54
C THR A 25 -78.45 -0.05 -36.84
N MET A 26 -79.19 0.52 -35.90
CA MET A 26 -80.60 0.90 -36.10
C MET A 26 -80.77 1.98 -37.18
N ILE A 27 -79.83 2.93 -37.29
CA ILE A 27 -79.79 3.93 -38.37
C ILE A 27 -79.58 3.25 -39.72
N LYS A 28 -78.65 2.31 -39.80
CA LYS A 28 -78.31 1.56 -41.02
C LYS A 28 -79.46 0.68 -41.51
N ASP A 29 -80.25 0.15 -40.58
CA ASP A 29 -81.44 -0.67 -40.85
C ASP A 29 -82.71 0.18 -41.13
N GLY A 30 -82.59 1.51 -41.14
CA GLY A 30 -83.68 2.43 -41.47
C GLY A 30 -84.73 2.61 -40.36
N SER A 31 -84.37 2.34 -39.10
CA SER A 31 -85.27 2.48 -37.94
C SER A 31 -85.55 3.96 -37.63
N MET A 32 -86.81 4.25 -37.26
CA MET A 32 -87.31 5.60 -36.98
C MET A 32 -87.60 5.83 -35.48
N ASP A 33 -86.84 5.15 -34.63
CA ASP A 33 -86.94 5.27 -33.17
C ASP A 33 -86.54 6.70 -32.71
N PRO A 34 -87.20 7.30 -31.70
CA PRO A 34 -86.86 8.66 -31.25
C PRO A 34 -85.40 8.80 -30.81
N SER A 35 -84.79 7.73 -30.31
CA SER A 35 -83.38 7.66 -29.90
C SER A 35 -82.41 7.85 -31.08
N VAL A 36 -82.78 7.34 -32.26
CA VAL A 36 -82.02 7.49 -33.50
C VAL A 36 -82.05 8.93 -34.00
N SER A 37 -83.23 9.56 -33.95
CA SER A 37 -83.42 10.97 -34.34
C SER A 37 -82.61 11.93 -33.44
N GLU A 38 -82.61 11.67 -32.13
CA GLU A 38 -81.82 12.45 -31.16
C GLU A 38 -80.31 12.30 -31.40
N PHE A 39 -79.84 11.08 -31.71
CA PHE A 39 -78.42 10.82 -32.00
C PHE A 39 -77.95 11.43 -33.32
N LEU A 40 -78.76 11.36 -34.38
CA LEU A 40 -78.47 12.02 -35.66
C LEU A 40 -78.38 13.54 -35.50
N LYS A 41 -79.33 14.14 -34.75
CA LYS A 41 -79.29 15.56 -34.43
C LYS A 41 -78.03 15.94 -33.64
N TYR A 42 -77.63 15.11 -32.69
CA TYR A 42 -76.39 15.31 -31.93
C TYR A 42 -75.13 15.28 -32.82
N LEU A 43 -75.07 14.37 -33.80
CA LEU A 43 -73.97 14.32 -34.76
C LEU A 43 -73.95 15.53 -35.69
N GLU A 44 -75.12 15.96 -36.15
CA GLU A 44 -75.29 17.16 -36.99
C GLU A 44 -74.88 18.43 -36.26
N ASP A 45 -75.32 18.62 -35.00
CA ASP A 45 -74.94 19.74 -34.13
C ASP A 45 -73.42 19.82 -33.92
N ARG A 46 -72.73 18.67 -33.93
CA ARG A 46 -71.28 18.58 -33.78
C ARG A 46 -70.51 18.52 -35.10
N ARG A 47 -71.19 18.54 -36.24
CA ARG A 47 -70.61 18.37 -37.59
C ARG A 47 -69.75 17.11 -37.71
N ILE A 48 -70.18 16.02 -37.08
CA ILE A 48 -69.51 14.72 -37.15
C ILE A 48 -70.19 13.89 -38.23
N ASP A 49 -69.40 13.35 -39.15
CA ASP A 49 -69.91 12.45 -40.18
C ASP A 49 -70.21 11.06 -39.58
N LEU A 50 -71.31 10.45 -40.00
CA LEU A 50 -71.80 9.19 -39.45
C LEU A 50 -70.79 8.05 -39.65
N GLU A 51 -70.17 7.97 -40.83
CA GLU A 51 -69.18 6.94 -41.15
C GLU A 51 -67.92 7.12 -40.30
N THR A 52 -67.51 8.38 -40.07
CA THR A 52 -66.38 8.67 -39.18
C THR A 52 -66.66 8.31 -37.73
N GLN A 53 -67.89 8.54 -37.24
CA GLN A 53 -68.28 8.17 -35.89
C GLN A 53 -68.37 6.64 -35.71
N GLU A 54 -68.90 5.92 -36.70
CA GLU A 54 -68.95 4.46 -36.69
C GLU A 54 -67.54 3.86 -36.60
N LEU A 55 -66.62 4.36 -37.43
CA LEU A 55 -65.24 3.90 -37.44
C LEU A 55 -64.54 4.15 -36.10
N LEU A 56 -64.71 5.35 -35.50
CA LEU A 56 -64.17 5.69 -34.19
C LEU A 56 -64.74 4.82 -33.07
N SER A 57 -66.05 4.54 -33.09
CA SER A 57 -66.69 3.68 -32.09
C SER A 57 -66.23 2.22 -32.20
N VAL A 58 -66.05 1.70 -33.41
CA VAL A 58 -65.52 0.35 -33.64
C VAL A 58 -64.05 0.26 -33.22
N GLU A 59 -63.22 1.25 -33.54
CA GLU A 59 -61.82 1.29 -33.14
C GLU A 59 -61.67 1.37 -31.61
N ALA A 60 -62.46 2.22 -30.95
CA ALA A 60 -62.50 2.32 -29.50
C ALA A 60 -62.91 1.00 -28.82
N ALA A 61 -63.93 0.31 -29.37
CA ALA A 61 -64.35 -0.99 -28.88
C ALA A 61 -63.25 -2.06 -29.04
N ASN A 62 -62.57 -2.09 -30.19
CA ASN A 62 -61.45 -3.00 -30.45
C ASN A 62 -60.24 -2.73 -29.54
N ALA A 63 -59.94 -1.47 -29.26
CA ALA A 63 -58.88 -1.07 -28.34
C ALA A 63 -59.19 -1.52 -26.90
N LEU A 64 -60.43 -1.32 -26.44
CA LEU A 64 -60.89 -1.77 -25.14
C LEU A 64 -60.84 -3.30 -25.02
N MET A 65 -61.31 -4.03 -26.04
CA MET A 65 -61.22 -5.49 -26.09
C MET A 65 -59.78 -6.01 -26.06
N SER A 66 -58.87 -5.37 -26.79
CA SER A 66 -57.45 -5.74 -26.79
C SER A 66 -56.80 -5.51 -25.42
N LYS A 67 -57.14 -4.41 -24.75
CA LYS A 67 -56.67 -4.12 -23.39
C LYS A 67 -57.18 -5.13 -22.38
N LEU A 68 -58.46 -5.51 -22.45
CA LEU A 68 -59.04 -6.54 -21.57
C LEU A 68 -58.38 -7.90 -21.81
N ARG A 69 -58.15 -8.30 -23.07
CA ARG A 69 -57.42 -9.53 -23.40
C ARG A 69 -56.02 -9.55 -22.80
N ALA A 70 -55.24 -8.47 -22.94
CA ALA A 70 -53.89 -8.38 -22.38
C ALA A 70 -53.87 -8.49 -20.85
N GLN A 71 -54.87 -7.92 -20.16
CA GLN A 71 -54.99 -8.01 -18.70
C GLN A 71 -55.44 -9.40 -18.22
N LEU A 72 -56.22 -10.11 -19.03
CA LEU A 72 -56.73 -11.44 -18.71
C LEU A 72 -55.80 -12.57 -19.18
N GLU A 73 -54.82 -12.28 -20.04
CA GLU A 73 -53.83 -13.23 -20.55
C GLU A 73 -53.11 -14.03 -19.44
N PRO A 74 -52.68 -13.43 -18.30
CA PRO A 74 -52.10 -14.18 -17.18
C PRO A 74 -53.06 -15.19 -16.52
N PHE A 75 -54.37 -15.00 -16.70
CA PHE A 75 -55.42 -15.85 -16.15
C PHE A 75 -56.04 -16.78 -17.19
N ARG A 76 -55.64 -16.69 -18.47
CA ARG A 76 -56.12 -17.56 -19.54
C ARG A 76 -56.01 -19.03 -19.15
N TYR A 77 -54.91 -19.39 -18.52
CA TYR A 77 -54.67 -20.74 -18.01
C TYR A 77 -55.66 -21.22 -16.93
N VAL A 78 -56.25 -20.31 -16.14
CA VAL A 78 -57.27 -20.64 -15.14
C VAL A 78 -58.65 -20.74 -15.80
N ALA A 79 -58.96 -19.82 -16.71
CA ALA A 79 -60.26 -19.69 -17.38
C ALA A 79 -60.46 -20.63 -18.59
N ASP A 80 -59.38 -21.16 -19.16
CA ASP A 80 -59.43 -22.11 -20.27
C ASP A 80 -59.82 -23.51 -19.73
N GLU A 81 -61.06 -23.91 -19.98
CA GLU A 81 -61.61 -25.22 -19.65
C GLU A 81 -60.98 -26.34 -20.49
N GLY A 82 -60.31 -26.01 -21.60
CA GLY A 82 -59.64 -26.97 -22.49
C GLY A 82 -58.28 -27.47 -22.01
N ILE A 83 -57.70 -26.85 -20.97
CA ILE A 83 -56.38 -27.23 -20.44
C ILE A 83 -56.53 -28.26 -19.31
N PRO A 84 -56.00 -29.49 -19.45
CA PRO A 84 -56.06 -30.50 -18.40
C PRO A 84 -55.43 -30.03 -17.08
N TRP A 85 -56.00 -30.47 -15.96
CA TRP A 85 -55.55 -30.09 -14.62
C TRP A 85 -54.12 -30.57 -14.31
N GLU A 86 -53.57 -31.52 -15.07
CA GLU A 86 -52.19 -31.96 -15.01
C GLU A 86 -51.24 -30.84 -15.43
N GLU A 87 -51.55 -30.16 -16.55
CA GLU A 87 -50.80 -28.99 -17.02
C GLU A 87 -50.93 -27.86 -16.01
N LYS A 88 -52.18 -27.59 -15.56
CA LYS A 88 -52.61 -27.11 -14.21
C LYS A 88 -51.55 -27.10 -13.10
N SER A 89 -51.22 -28.32 -12.72
CA SER A 89 -50.32 -28.61 -11.61
C SER A 89 -48.85 -28.44 -12.00
N ALA A 90 -48.50 -28.74 -13.25
CA ALA A 90 -47.13 -28.70 -13.74
C ALA A 90 -46.57 -27.26 -13.72
N VAL A 91 -47.34 -26.27 -14.15
CA VAL A 91 -46.93 -24.86 -14.10
C VAL A 91 -46.79 -24.38 -12.65
N ALA A 92 -47.71 -24.74 -11.76
CA ALA A 92 -47.59 -24.43 -10.34
C ALA A 92 -46.32 -25.03 -9.71
N ARG A 93 -45.99 -26.29 -10.04
CA ARG A 93 -44.74 -26.93 -9.60
C ARG A 93 -43.50 -26.25 -10.20
N LEU A 94 -43.54 -25.87 -11.47
CA LEU A 94 -42.45 -25.16 -12.14
C LEU A 94 -42.19 -23.79 -11.49
N THR A 95 -43.23 -22.99 -11.28
CA THR A 95 -43.11 -21.67 -10.66
C THR A 95 -42.56 -21.77 -9.23
N ASN A 96 -42.97 -22.78 -8.46
CA ASN A 96 -42.40 -23.07 -7.15
C ASN A 96 -40.92 -23.48 -7.21
N LYS A 97 -40.53 -24.34 -8.16
CA LYS A 97 -39.12 -24.69 -8.40
C LYS A 97 -38.29 -23.47 -8.75
N ILE A 98 -38.80 -22.57 -9.61
CA ILE A 98 -38.12 -21.32 -9.99
C ILE A 98 -37.95 -20.41 -8.76
N LYS A 99 -39.00 -20.20 -7.96
CA LYS A 99 -38.93 -19.39 -6.73
C LYS A 99 -37.93 -19.98 -5.72
N LYS A 100 -37.94 -21.31 -5.53
CA LYS A 100 -36.98 -22.02 -4.66
C LYS A 100 -35.54 -21.85 -5.15
N SER A 101 -35.32 -22.00 -6.47
CA SER A 101 -34.00 -21.81 -7.09
C SER A 101 -33.48 -20.38 -6.88
N LYS A 102 -34.31 -19.35 -7.11
CA LYS A 102 -33.97 -17.94 -6.86
C LYS A 102 -33.56 -17.70 -5.41
N ARG A 103 -34.34 -18.21 -4.44
CA ARG A 103 -34.03 -18.10 -3.00
C ARG A 103 -32.72 -18.80 -2.65
N ASN A 104 -32.51 -20.02 -3.14
CA ASN A 104 -31.29 -20.78 -2.92
C ASN A 104 -30.05 -20.07 -3.50
N ASN A 105 -30.15 -19.50 -4.70
CA ASN A 105 -29.06 -18.74 -5.30
C ASN A 105 -28.68 -17.52 -4.43
N LEU A 106 -29.67 -16.74 -4.00
CA LEU A 106 -29.44 -15.60 -3.10
C LEU A 106 -28.80 -16.04 -1.77
N TRP A 107 -29.28 -17.13 -1.18
CA TRP A 107 -28.71 -17.68 0.05
C TRP A 107 -27.25 -18.12 -0.13
N ARG A 108 -26.94 -18.83 -1.23
CA ARG A 108 -25.55 -19.24 -1.56
C ARG A 108 -24.64 -18.04 -1.77
N LYS A 109 -25.12 -17.00 -2.46
CA LYS A 109 -24.38 -15.73 -2.64
C LYS A 109 -24.09 -15.07 -1.29
N ARG A 110 -25.09 -14.94 -0.42
CA ARG A 110 -24.91 -14.38 0.94
C ARG A 110 -23.99 -15.23 1.81
N LYS A 111 -24.04 -16.56 1.70
CA LYS A 111 -23.15 -17.46 2.42
C LYS A 111 -21.70 -17.28 1.97
N ARG A 112 -21.44 -17.28 0.65
CA ARG A 112 -20.09 -17.02 0.11
C ARG A 112 -19.57 -15.65 0.52
N LYS A 113 -20.41 -14.61 0.48
CA LYS A 113 -20.02 -13.26 0.92
C LYS A 113 -19.57 -13.25 2.38
N ARG A 114 -20.35 -13.86 3.29
CA ARG A 114 -19.99 -13.95 4.71
C ARG A 114 -18.71 -14.74 4.96
N ILE A 115 -18.47 -15.81 4.19
CA ILE A 115 -17.22 -16.58 4.29
C ILE A 115 -16.03 -15.73 3.81
N ALA A 116 -16.17 -15.04 2.68
CA ALA A 116 -15.15 -14.14 2.17
C ALA A 116 -14.86 -12.99 3.14
N GLU A 117 -15.88 -12.40 3.76
CA GLU A 117 -15.73 -11.37 4.80
C GLU A 117 -15.00 -11.92 6.05
N LEU A 118 -15.26 -13.17 6.44
CA LEU A 118 -14.55 -13.81 7.56
C LEU A 118 -13.08 -14.03 7.23
N LEU A 119 -12.78 -14.59 6.05
CA LEU A 119 -11.41 -14.81 5.59
C LEU A 119 -10.65 -13.49 5.42
N ALA A 120 -11.29 -12.44 4.91
CA ALA A 120 -10.68 -11.12 4.79
C ALA A 120 -10.28 -10.56 6.16
N LYS A 121 -11.16 -10.67 7.17
CA LYS A 121 -10.84 -10.26 8.55
C LYS A 121 -9.71 -11.07 9.16
N GLU A 122 -9.63 -12.36 8.86
CA GLU A 122 -8.54 -13.22 9.32
C GLU A 122 -7.20 -12.80 8.70
N HIS A 123 -7.16 -12.54 7.40
CA HIS A 123 -5.98 -11.98 6.75
C HIS A 123 -5.59 -10.61 7.30
N GLU A 124 -6.55 -9.70 7.51
CA GLU A 124 -6.29 -8.39 8.12
C GLU A 124 -5.67 -8.51 9.51
N GLN A 125 -6.06 -9.52 10.31
CA GLN A 125 -5.47 -9.79 11.62
C GLN A 125 -4.02 -10.27 11.52
N PHE A 126 -3.70 -11.13 10.54
CA PHE A 126 -2.32 -11.53 10.28
C PHE A 126 -1.46 -10.35 9.82
N ASP A 127 -1.96 -9.56 8.87
CA ASP A 127 -1.26 -8.37 8.40
C ASP A 127 -1.03 -7.36 9.53
N GLN A 128 -1.99 -7.23 10.46
CA GLN A 128 -1.84 -6.37 11.64
C GLN A 128 -0.76 -6.89 12.59
N ALA A 129 -0.74 -8.19 12.87
CA ALA A 129 0.29 -8.79 13.70
C ALA A 129 1.70 -8.64 13.10
N ASP A 130 1.83 -8.79 11.79
CA ASP A 130 3.09 -8.59 11.07
C ASP A 130 3.56 -7.14 11.16
N ARG A 131 2.65 -6.17 10.95
CA ARG A 131 2.96 -4.74 11.15
C ARG A 131 3.41 -4.45 12.58
N GLU A 132 2.72 -4.98 13.57
CA GLU A 132 3.07 -4.78 14.98
C GLU A 132 4.45 -5.38 15.32
N ALA A 133 4.78 -6.55 14.75
CA ALA A 133 6.08 -7.16 14.91
C ALA A 133 7.19 -6.33 14.26
N ASP A 134 6.95 -5.80 13.06
CA ASP A 134 7.89 -4.90 12.37
C ASP A 134 8.10 -3.61 13.14
N GLU A 135 7.02 -2.98 13.62
CA GLU A 135 7.10 -1.79 14.45
C GLU A 135 7.86 -2.05 15.75
N TRP A 136 7.62 -3.18 16.41
CA TRP A 136 8.35 -3.55 17.61
C TRP A 136 9.84 -3.74 17.34
N ARG A 137 10.19 -4.43 16.25
CA ARG A 137 11.59 -4.59 15.81
C ARG A 137 12.25 -3.25 15.53
N ALA A 138 11.56 -2.36 14.81
CA ALA A 138 12.06 -1.03 14.51
C ALA A 138 12.33 -0.21 15.78
N ARG A 139 11.43 -0.29 16.77
CA ARG A 139 11.60 0.38 18.08
C ARG A 139 12.81 -0.16 18.84
N GLU A 140 13.01 -1.46 18.88
CA GLU A 140 14.15 -2.03 19.61
C GLU A 140 15.48 -1.70 18.92
N ILE A 141 15.52 -1.76 17.58
CA ILE A 141 16.70 -1.32 16.81
C ILE A 141 17.01 0.17 17.09
N ALA A 142 16.00 1.03 17.10
CA ALA A 142 16.19 2.45 17.38
C ALA A 142 16.71 2.69 18.81
N LYS A 143 16.20 1.93 19.79
CA LYS A 143 16.65 1.98 21.19
C LYS A 143 18.09 1.50 21.35
N ASP A 144 18.49 0.44 20.64
CA ASP A 144 19.88 -0.04 20.62
C ASP A 144 20.81 0.99 19.98
N ILE A 145 20.41 1.59 18.86
CA ILE A 145 21.17 2.66 18.20
C ILE A 145 21.35 3.86 19.15
N ALA A 146 20.28 4.28 19.84
CA ALA A 146 20.34 5.37 20.80
C ALA A 146 21.25 5.05 21.99
N SER A 147 21.15 3.83 22.54
CA SER A 147 21.99 3.38 23.66
C SER A 147 23.47 3.37 23.27
N ARG A 148 23.81 2.83 22.10
CA ARG A 148 25.18 2.85 21.55
C ARG A 148 25.69 4.28 21.33
N LYS A 149 24.83 5.20 20.88
CA LYS A 149 25.22 6.62 20.70
C LYS A 149 25.55 7.27 22.05
N VAL A 150 24.74 7.01 23.08
CA VAL A 150 24.98 7.50 24.44
C VAL A 150 26.27 6.91 25.02
N GLU A 151 26.53 5.63 24.81
CA GLU A 151 27.79 4.99 25.23
C GLU A 151 29.01 5.64 24.56
N LYS A 152 28.99 5.83 23.25
CA LYS A 152 30.05 6.56 22.53
C LYS A 152 30.24 7.98 23.06
N MET A 153 29.16 8.71 23.35
CA MET A 153 29.25 10.05 23.95
C MET A 153 29.89 10.00 25.35
N LYS A 154 29.56 8.99 26.17
CA LYS A 154 30.17 8.78 27.49
C LYS A 154 31.67 8.47 27.38
N GLU A 155 32.07 7.67 26.39
CA GLU A 155 33.49 7.38 26.13
C GLU A 155 34.25 8.65 25.73
N ILE A 156 33.69 9.45 24.82
CA ILE A 156 34.26 10.74 24.44
C ILE A 156 34.40 11.67 25.66
N ALA A 157 33.36 11.75 26.50
CA ALA A 157 33.41 12.56 27.71
C ALA A 157 34.49 12.08 28.69
N LYS A 158 34.65 10.76 28.88
CA LYS A 158 35.72 10.18 29.71
C LYS A 158 37.11 10.48 29.15
N LEU A 159 37.29 10.43 27.84
CA LEU A 159 38.57 10.75 27.21
C LEU A 159 38.91 12.23 27.42
N LYS A 160 37.97 13.14 27.16
CA LYS A 160 38.14 14.58 27.41
C LYS A 160 38.48 14.89 28.87
N ALA A 161 37.80 14.25 29.83
CA ALA A 161 38.08 14.42 31.24
C ALA A 161 39.49 13.92 31.63
N LYS A 162 39.96 12.83 31.02
CA LYS A 162 41.34 12.33 31.24
C LYS A 162 42.38 13.26 30.63
N GLU A 163 42.13 13.83 29.46
CA GLU A 163 43.02 14.79 28.81
C GLU A 163 43.13 16.08 29.62
N GLU A 164 42.00 16.62 30.09
CA GLU A 164 41.98 17.78 30.99
C GLU A 164 42.73 17.48 32.30
N LYS A 165 42.51 16.30 32.91
CA LYS A 165 43.23 15.91 34.12
C LYS A 165 44.75 15.90 33.91
N LYS A 166 45.22 15.32 32.81
CA LYS A 166 46.66 15.31 32.46
C LYS A 166 47.19 16.72 32.25
N ARG A 167 46.42 17.58 31.60
CA ARG A 167 46.77 19.00 31.43
C ARG A 167 46.92 19.69 32.78
N LEU A 168 45.94 19.56 33.67
CA LEU A 168 46.00 20.13 35.03
C LEU A 168 47.14 19.56 35.87
N GLU A 169 47.44 18.26 35.74
CA GLU A 169 48.60 17.64 36.39
C GLU A 169 49.92 18.28 35.92
N SER A 170 50.08 18.53 34.62
CA SER A 170 51.27 19.22 34.08
C SER A 170 51.37 20.69 34.51
N GLU A 171 50.23 21.41 34.57
CA GLU A 171 50.18 22.78 35.09
C GLU A 171 50.56 22.81 36.59
N LEU A 172 50.08 21.85 37.39
CA LEU A 172 50.44 21.71 38.80
C LEU A 172 51.93 21.40 38.99
N GLU A 173 52.52 20.52 38.18
CA GLU A 173 53.94 20.21 38.22
C GLU A 173 54.80 21.46 37.95
N LEU A 174 54.42 22.26 36.96
CA LEU A 174 55.07 23.53 36.67
C LEU A 174 55.00 24.49 37.86
N VAL A 175 53.83 24.65 38.48
CA VAL A 175 53.65 25.50 39.67
C VAL A 175 54.53 25.01 40.83
N LEU A 176 54.60 23.70 41.07
CA LEU A 176 55.47 23.12 42.10
C LEU A 176 56.95 23.39 41.83
N MET A 177 57.41 23.28 40.57
CA MET A 177 58.79 23.65 40.20
C MET A 177 59.06 25.12 40.47
N VAL A 178 58.13 26.02 40.13
CA VAL A 178 58.25 27.46 40.39
C VAL A 178 58.35 27.75 41.88
N GLU A 179 57.54 27.09 42.72
CA GLU A 179 57.61 27.22 44.17
C GLU A 179 58.98 26.78 44.71
N LYS A 180 59.51 25.63 44.25
CA LYS A 180 60.85 25.18 44.62
C LYS A 180 61.96 26.13 44.17
N LEU A 181 61.84 26.75 43.00
CA LEU A 181 62.78 27.78 42.56
C LEU A 181 62.69 29.04 43.44
N GLN A 182 61.49 29.44 43.87
CA GLN A 182 61.29 30.54 44.81
C GLN A 182 61.88 30.25 46.20
N GLU A 183 61.74 29.02 46.71
CA GLU A 183 62.39 28.57 47.95
C GLU A 183 63.93 28.64 47.83
N LEU A 184 64.50 28.11 46.75
CA LEU A 184 65.95 28.16 46.47
C LEU A 184 66.45 29.60 46.37
N ARG A 185 65.69 30.47 45.70
CA ARG A 185 65.98 31.90 45.63
C ARG A 185 66.00 32.52 47.03
N SER A 186 64.98 32.25 47.84
CA SER A 186 64.88 32.76 49.21
C SER A 186 66.08 32.34 50.07
N MET A 187 66.51 31.07 49.98
CA MET A 187 67.71 30.59 50.66
C MET A 187 68.99 31.26 50.16
N ARG A 188 69.14 31.45 48.84
CA ARG A 188 70.29 32.16 48.25
C ARG A 188 70.36 33.60 48.73
N ILE A 189 69.23 34.31 48.72
CA ILE A 189 69.10 35.68 49.23
C ILE A 189 69.55 35.74 50.70
N GLN A 190 69.05 34.83 51.55
CA GLN A 190 69.46 34.77 52.95
C GLN A 190 70.96 34.51 53.12
N LYS A 191 71.56 33.63 52.29
CA LYS A 191 73.01 33.39 52.30
C LYS A 191 73.80 34.64 51.92
N LEU A 192 73.44 35.31 50.82
CA LEU A 192 74.10 36.54 50.37
C LEU A 192 73.95 37.67 51.39
N LYS A 193 72.79 37.78 52.04
CA LYS A 193 72.52 38.76 53.09
C LYS A 193 73.41 38.53 54.31
N LYS A 194 73.61 37.27 54.73
CA LYS A 194 74.55 36.91 55.80
C LYS A 194 76.02 37.21 55.43
N GLN A 195 76.37 37.10 54.15
CA GLN A 195 77.70 37.42 53.63
C GLN A 195 77.93 38.93 53.40
N GLY A 196 76.92 39.78 53.57
CA GLY A 196 77.02 41.22 53.32
C GLY A 196 77.03 41.63 51.84
N HIS A 197 76.75 40.70 50.93
CA HIS A 197 76.79 40.89 49.47
C HIS A 197 75.40 40.79 48.83
N PHE A 198 74.35 41.24 49.52
CA PHE A 198 72.98 41.26 48.97
C PHE A 198 72.46 42.70 48.85
N LEU A 199 72.09 43.08 47.63
CA LEU A 199 71.50 44.37 47.28
C LEU A 199 70.07 44.11 46.75
N PRO A 200 69.03 44.31 47.58
CA PRO A 200 67.64 44.08 47.18
C PRO A 200 67.24 44.85 45.91
N GLU A 201 67.77 46.06 45.74
CA GLU A 201 67.42 46.96 44.63
C GLU A 201 67.87 46.44 43.26
N GLU A 202 68.91 45.60 43.19
CA GLU A 202 69.37 45.01 41.94
C GLU A 202 68.59 43.74 41.58
N ASP A 203 68.28 42.92 42.59
CA ASP A 203 67.53 41.67 42.42
C ASP A 203 66.06 41.94 42.05
N ASP A 204 65.44 42.96 42.67
CA ASP A 204 64.07 43.37 42.34
C ASP A 204 63.99 44.02 40.95
N LYS A 205 64.97 44.86 40.56
CA LYS A 205 65.07 45.41 39.21
C LYS A 205 65.26 44.33 38.15
N PHE A 206 66.00 43.27 38.46
CA PHE A 206 66.18 42.14 37.56
C PHE A 206 64.86 41.41 37.33
N LEU A 207 64.09 41.11 38.39
CA LEU A 207 62.77 40.49 38.25
C LEU A 207 61.76 41.38 37.53
N GLU A 208 61.82 42.70 37.74
CA GLU A 208 60.98 43.66 37.01
C GLU A 208 61.31 43.68 35.52
N LYS A 209 62.59 43.61 35.15
CA LYS A 209 63.03 43.45 33.74
C LYS A 209 62.58 42.12 33.15
N VAL A 210 62.69 41.01 33.88
CA VAL A 210 62.23 39.69 33.43
C VAL A 210 60.71 39.72 33.22
N ARG A 211 59.95 40.31 34.14
CA ARG A 211 58.50 40.46 34.01
C ARG A 211 58.13 41.31 32.79
N ALA A 212 58.79 42.45 32.59
CA ALA A 212 58.56 43.30 31.43
C ALA A 212 58.90 42.60 30.11
N ALA A 213 59.96 41.78 30.08
CA ALA A 213 60.32 40.99 28.90
C ALA A 213 59.26 39.91 28.59
N VAL A 214 58.75 39.22 29.62
CA VAL A 214 57.67 38.22 29.46
C VAL A 214 56.36 38.88 28.99
N GLU A 215 55.97 40.02 29.57
CA GLU A 215 54.77 40.75 29.12
C GLU A 215 54.88 41.25 27.67
N GLU A 216 56.09 41.64 27.23
CA GLU A 216 56.34 42.04 25.85
C GLU A 216 56.33 40.84 24.89
N GLU A 217 56.84 39.68 25.30
CA GLU A 217 56.73 38.43 24.53
C GLU A 217 55.27 37.98 24.41
N GLU A 218 54.47 38.08 25.47
CA GLU A 218 53.03 37.79 25.44
C GLU A 218 52.28 38.75 24.50
N ARG A 219 52.61 40.05 24.49
CA ARG A 219 52.05 40.99 23.49
C ARG A 219 52.40 40.60 22.07
N GLN A 220 53.65 40.21 21.82
CA GLN A 220 54.10 39.80 20.49
C GLN A 220 53.41 38.51 20.04
N ALA A 221 53.22 37.55 20.95
CA ALA A 221 52.48 36.32 20.67
C ALA A 221 51.01 36.58 20.35
N LEU A 222 50.34 37.47 21.09
CA LEU A 222 48.96 37.89 20.81
C LEU A 222 48.85 38.58 19.45
N ALA A 223 49.76 39.51 19.14
CA ALA A 223 49.77 40.19 17.84
C ALA A 223 50.02 39.20 16.69
N ALA A 224 50.90 38.23 16.86
CA ALA A 224 51.13 37.18 15.87
C ALA A 224 49.88 36.30 15.66
N ALA A 225 49.24 35.85 16.75
CA ALA A 225 48.02 35.05 16.69
C ALA A 225 46.86 35.81 16.02
N ASP A 226 46.70 37.10 16.30
CA ASP A 226 45.70 37.95 15.63
C ASP A 226 45.99 38.08 14.12
N THR A 227 47.26 38.22 13.72
CA THR A 227 47.62 38.26 12.30
C THR A 227 47.41 36.93 11.60
N ASP A 228 47.66 35.80 12.27
CA ASP A 228 47.44 34.47 11.71
C ASP A 228 45.94 34.14 11.61
N ALA A 229 45.13 34.48 12.62
CA ALA A 229 43.67 34.39 12.54
C ALA A 229 43.09 35.26 11.40
N ALA A 230 43.65 36.45 11.17
CA ALA A 230 43.27 37.30 10.05
C ALA A 230 43.66 36.69 8.70
N LYS A 231 44.86 36.08 8.58
CA LYS A 231 45.27 35.36 7.37
C LYS A 231 44.38 34.15 7.08
N ASP A 232 44.02 33.38 8.11
CA ASP A 232 43.13 32.23 7.97
C ASP A 232 41.72 32.66 7.55
N ALA A 233 41.20 33.75 8.11
CA ALA A 233 39.93 34.33 7.68
C ALA A 233 39.95 34.78 6.21
N ILE A 234 41.05 35.40 5.76
CA ILE A 234 41.24 35.79 4.36
C ILE A 234 41.34 34.55 3.45
N ALA A 235 42.11 33.52 3.85
CA ALA A 235 42.22 32.28 3.09
C ALA A 235 40.86 31.57 2.95
N THR A 236 40.08 31.52 4.04
CA THR A 236 38.73 30.95 4.05
C THR A 236 37.77 31.77 3.15
N ALA A 237 37.89 33.10 3.16
CA ALA A 237 37.13 33.99 2.27
C ALA A 237 37.54 33.86 0.79
N GLU A 238 38.81 33.60 0.49
CA GLU A 238 39.28 33.34 -0.88
C GLU A 238 38.86 31.97 -1.40
N GLU A 239 38.89 30.92 -0.56
CA GLU A 239 38.40 29.59 -0.92
C GLU A 239 36.89 29.61 -1.20
N THR A 240 36.11 30.30 -0.39
CA THR A 240 34.67 30.50 -0.64
C THR A 240 34.41 31.32 -1.91
N ARG A 241 35.19 32.36 -2.19
CA ARG A 241 35.09 33.12 -3.45
C ARG A 241 35.44 32.28 -4.69
N LYS A 242 36.50 31.46 -4.62
CA LYS A 242 36.88 30.52 -5.70
C LYS A 242 35.81 29.44 -5.90
N ALA A 243 35.19 28.94 -4.83
CA ALA A 243 34.08 28.00 -4.90
C ALA A 243 32.85 28.62 -5.58
N THR A 244 32.58 29.91 -5.34
CA THR A 244 31.43 30.63 -5.91
C THR A 244 31.63 31.01 -7.38
N GLN A 245 32.86 31.34 -7.80
CA GLN A 245 33.16 31.69 -9.20
C GLN A 245 33.06 30.49 -10.16
N ASN A 246 33.18 29.26 -9.64
CA ASN A 246 32.95 28.02 -10.39
C ASN A 246 31.47 27.66 -10.56
N GLN A 247 30.54 28.40 -9.94
CA GLN A 247 29.11 28.32 -10.21
C GLN A 247 28.63 29.61 -10.87
N ARG A 248 28.63 29.63 -12.22
CA ARG A 248 27.95 30.65 -13.01
C ARG A 248 26.60 30.08 -13.48
N PRO A 249 25.44 30.50 -12.94
CA PRO A 249 24.15 30.20 -13.52
C PRO A 249 23.65 31.38 -14.37
N LEU A 250 23.24 31.06 -15.60
CA LEU A 250 22.40 31.91 -16.43
C LEU A 250 20.94 31.83 -15.94
N SER A 251 20.37 33.01 -15.71
CA SER A 251 18.95 33.42 -15.84
C SER A 251 17.81 32.69 -15.08
N ASN A 252 17.22 33.49 -14.19
CA ASN A 252 15.80 33.85 -14.00
C ASN A 252 14.77 32.92 -13.34
N ASP A 253 14.26 33.47 -12.22
CA ASP A 253 12.90 33.50 -11.65
C ASP A 253 12.37 32.39 -10.71
N PRO A 254 11.51 32.78 -9.73
CA PRO A 254 11.50 32.20 -8.38
C PRO A 254 10.19 31.48 -8.03
N MET A 255 10.26 30.52 -7.10
CA MET A 255 9.51 30.51 -5.82
C MET A 255 9.45 29.13 -5.14
N THR A 256 9.57 29.17 -3.81
CA THR A 256 9.11 28.22 -2.76
C THR A 256 9.89 26.92 -2.50
N ASP A 257 10.82 27.04 -1.55
CA ASP A 257 10.83 26.40 -0.23
C ASP A 257 10.98 24.87 -0.03
N GLN A 258 11.84 24.57 0.96
CA GLN A 258 12.05 23.32 1.74
C GLN A 258 13.03 22.25 1.21
N HIS A 259 14.31 22.50 1.53
CA HIS A 259 15.17 21.71 2.41
C HIS A 259 14.95 20.17 2.45
N GLU A 260 15.89 19.41 1.86
CA GLU A 260 16.58 18.35 2.62
C GLU A 260 17.86 17.83 1.93
N ASN A 261 18.88 17.71 2.77
CA ASN A 261 20.29 17.48 2.50
C ASN A 261 20.56 15.98 2.31
N LYS A 262 21.13 15.56 1.17
CA LYS A 262 21.65 14.19 0.95
C LYS A 262 23.17 14.22 0.88
N GLU A 263 23.79 13.86 1.99
CA GLU A 263 25.23 13.63 2.12
C GLU A 263 25.69 12.36 1.39
N ARG A 264 26.95 12.42 0.99
CA ARG A 264 27.65 11.54 0.05
C ARG A 264 28.07 10.22 0.71
N LYS A 265 27.98 9.14 -0.07
CA LYS A 265 28.48 7.80 0.27
C LYS A 265 29.93 7.67 -0.22
N ASP A 266 30.86 7.46 0.70
CA ASP A 266 32.23 7.05 0.39
C ASP A 266 32.32 5.52 0.24
N GLN A 267 33.14 5.14 -0.75
CA GLN A 267 33.42 3.78 -1.20
C GLN A 267 34.46 3.12 -0.28
N ILE A 268 34.28 1.84 0.05
CA ILE A 268 35.31 0.99 0.66
C ILE A 268 35.41 -0.30 -0.16
N THR A 269 36.60 -0.55 -0.70
CA THR A 269 37.08 -1.78 -1.33
C THR A 269 37.39 -2.89 -0.32
N PRO A 270 37.23 -4.18 -0.64
CA PRO A 270 37.93 -5.25 0.08
C PRO A 270 38.98 -5.96 -0.79
N ASN A 271 40.17 -6.15 -0.21
CA ASN A 271 41.26 -6.98 -0.72
C ASN A 271 41.00 -8.48 -0.48
N GLU A 272 41.53 -9.32 -1.36
CA GLU A 272 41.63 -10.78 -1.26
C GLU A 272 42.71 -11.21 -0.24
N ASP A 273 42.53 -12.36 0.41
CA ASP A 273 43.62 -13.33 0.63
C ASP A 273 43.13 -14.74 0.99
N LYS A 274 43.90 -15.73 0.52
CA LYS A 274 43.61 -17.17 0.41
C LYS A 274 44.07 -18.00 1.62
N LYS A 275 43.54 -19.25 1.67
CA LYS A 275 44.20 -20.54 2.09
C LYS A 275 44.15 -20.85 3.60
N GLY A 276 43.85 -22.06 4.10
CA GLY A 276 43.47 -23.37 3.56
C GLY A 276 43.76 -24.50 4.58
N SER A 277 43.17 -25.70 4.36
CA SER A 277 43.54 -27.05 4.90
C SER A 277 43.12 -27.40 6.34
N GLY A 278 42.70 -28.62 6.73
CA GLY A 278 42.50 -29.98 6.18
C GLY A 278 41.73 -30.80 7.27
N THR A 279 41.10 -31.97 7.10
CA THR A 279 41.60 -33.33 6.75
C THR A 279 40.38 -34.31 6.72
N VAL A 280 40.14 -35.08 5.66
CA VAL A 280 40.46 -36.53 5.41
C VAL A 280 39.68 -37.57 6.24
N THR A 281 38.90 -38.43 5.55
CA THR A 281 39.02 -39.93 5.39
C THR A 281 37.85 -40.38 4.48
N ASP A 282 37.96 -41.04 3.32
CA ASP A 282 38.64 -42.25 2.79
C ASP A 282 37.72 -43.48 2.64
N MET A 283 37.89 -44.16 1.49
CA MET A 283 37.41 -45.51 1.07
C MET A 283 35.94 -45.64 0.58
N GLU A 284 35.55 -46.39 -0.45
CA GLU A 284 36.23 -47.37 -1.32
C GLU A 284 35.40 -47.64 -2.60
N SER A 285 36.05 -48.23 -3.61
CA SER A 285 35.51 -48.56 -4.94
C SER A 285 34.72 -49.87 -5.01
N GLY A 286 33.83 -50.03 -6.01
CA GLY A 286 33.57 -51.37 -6.58
C GLY A 286 32.25 -51.61 -7.31
N LYS A 287 32.30 -51.56 -8.65
CA LYS A 287 31.56 -52.32 -9.70
C LYS A 287 30.08 -52.74 -9.44
N ASN A 288 29.20 -52.42 -10.40
CA ASN A 288 28.63 -53.42 -11.33
C ASN A 288 28.01 -52.77 -12.58
N LYS A 289 28.16 -53.46 -13.71
CA LYS A 289 27.89 -53.07 -15.09
C LYS A 289 26.60 -53.77 -15.53
N LEU A 290 25.64 -53.06 -16.12
CA LEU A 290 24.62 -53.64 -17.01
C LEU A 290 24.31 -52.65 -18.16
N GLU A 291 24.44 -53.19 -19.37
CA GLU A 291 24.08 -52.67 -20.69
C GLU A 291 22.58 -52.30 -20.72
N GLY A 292 22.04 -51.37 -21.50
CA GLY A 292 22.48 -50.62 -22.67
C GLY A 292 21.23 -50.41 -23.54
N HIS A 293 20.88 -49.17 -23.89
CA HIS A 293 20.28 -48.74 -25.17
C HIS A 293 19.92 -47.25 -25.09
N GLY A 294 20.42 -46.49 -26.05
CA GLY A 294 20.45 -45.03 -26.00
C GLY A 294 19.22 -44.36 -26.57
N TYR A 295 18.90 -43.20 -25.99
CA TYR A 295 18.47 -42.01 -26.70
C TYR A 295 19.04 -40.79 -25.93
N THR A 296 19.76 -39.93 -26.65
CA THR A 296 20.04 -38.52 -26.37
C THR A 296 20.11 -38.10 -24.89
N ARG A 297 21.34 -38.10 -24.34
CA ARG A 297 21.68 -37.71 -22.96
C ARG A 297 21.54 -36.19 -22.75
N ALA A 298 20.31 -35.72 -22.58
CA ALA A 298 20.05 -34.56 -21.73
C ALA A 298 20.17 -35.04 -20.28
N TYR A 299 20.84 -34.26 -19.44
CA TYR A 299 20.97 -34.54 -18.01
C TYR A 299 19.59 -34.86 -17.41
N ASP A 300 19.39 -36.09 -16.91
CA ASP A 300 18.25 -36.43 -16.07
C ASP A 300 18.66 -36.21 -14.61
N PRO A 301 18.20 -35.14 -13.95
CA PRO A 301 18.61 -34.81 -12.58
C PRO A 301 18.13 -35.84 -11.54
N LEU A 302 17.25 -36.78 -11.94
CA LEU A 302 16.55 -37.69 -11.03
C LEU A 302 17.35 -38.95 -10.68
N THR A 303 18.33 -39.35 -11.48
CA THR A 303 19.09 -40.60 -11.25
C THR A 303 20.31 -40.42 -10.35
N ASN A 304 20.67 -39.17 -9.99
CA ASN A 304 21.82 -38.86 -9.14
C ASN A 304 21.45 -38.54 -7.68
N LEU A 305 20.19 -38.72 -7.30
CA LEU A 305 19.76 -38.51 -5.91
C LEU A 305 20.06 -39.76 -5.07
N PRO A 306 20.62 -39.63 -3.86
CA PRO A 306 20.78 -40.76 -2.96
C PRO A 306 19.42 -41.44 -2.73
N ILE A 307 19.39 -42.78 -2.72
CA ILE A 307 18.16 -43.59 -2.64
C ILE A 307 17.25 -43.16 -1.47
N GLU A 308 17.85 -42.67 -0.39
CA GLU A 308 17.22 -42.16 0.82
C GLU A 308 16.33 -40.93 0.58
N PHE A 309 16.64 -40.11 -0.44
CA PHE A 309 15.82 -38.95 -0.81
C PHE A 309 14.71 -39.28 -1.81
N TYR A 310 14.74 -40.46 -2.45
CA TYR A 310 13.72 -40.84 -3.42
C TYR A 310 12.33 -40.93 -2.77
N HIS A 311 12.28 -41.42 -1.52
CA HIS A 311 11.06 -41.47 -0.72
C HIS A 311 10.58 -40.09 -0.25
N TYR A 312 11.45 -39.08 -0.18
CA TYR A 312 11.02 -37.72 0.18
C TYR A 312 10.28 -37.03 -0.97
N TYR A 313 10.74 -37.23 -2.21
CA TYR A 313 10.15 -36.59 -3.39
C TYR A 313 9.00 -37.41 -4.01
N HIS A 314 9.05 -38.74 -3.90
CA HIS A 314 8.06 -39.64 -4.49
C HIS A 314 7.24 -40.44 -3.47
N GLY A 315 7.63 -40.44 -2.20
CA GLY A 315 6.93 -41.15 -1.11
C GLY A 315 5.86 -40.31 -0.44
N SER A 316 5.05 -39.59 -1.22
CA SER A 316 3.82 -39.02 -0.67
C SER A 316 2.85 -40.16 -0.35
N ASN A 317 2.09 -40.06 0.75
CA ASN A 317 0.96 -40.96 1.06
C ASN A 317 -0.18 -40.90 0.02
N SER A 318 -0.03 -40.09 -1.04
CA SER A 318 -0.99 -39.99 -2.13
C SER A 318 -0.76 -41.16 -3.08
N ASP A 319 -1.81 -41.91 -3.36
CA ASP A 319 -1.80 -42.97 -4.36
C ASP A 319 -1.24 -42.42 -5.68
N MET A 320 -0.15 -43.03 -6.17
CA MET A 320 0.53 -42.64 -7.41
C MET A 320 -0.46 -42.63 -8.59
N GLY A 321 -1.49 -43.46 -8.56
CA GLY A 321 -2.59 -43.43 -9.53
C GLY A 321 -3.28 -42.07 -9.61
N THR A 322 -3.55 -41.44 -8.47
CA THR A 322 -4.20 -40.12 -8.38
C THR A 322 -3.31 -39.02 -8.98
N LEU A 323 -1.99 -39.08 -8.73
CA LEU A 323 -1.03 -38.11 -9.30
C LEU A 323 -0.95 -38.21 -10.82
N ILE A 324 -1.01 -39.44 -11.36
CA ILE A 324 -1.04 -39.69 -12.80
C ILE A 324 -2.35 -39.18 -13.42
N GLU A 325 -3.49 -39.39 -12.76
CA GLU A 325 -4.78 -38.87 -13.25
C GLU A 325 -4.82 -37.35 -13.27
N VAL A 326 -4.34 -36.69 -12.21
CA VAL A 326 -4.22 -35.23 -12.18
C VAL A 326 -3.36 -34.77 -13.35
N ARG A 327 -2.21 -35.40 -13.62
CA ARG A 327 -1.38 -35.03 -14.77
C ARG A 327 -2.12 -35.22 -16.11
N ARG A 328 -2.83 -36.32 -16.29
CA ARG A 328 -3.64 -36.58 -17.49
C ARG A 328 -4.76 -35.56 -17.70
N THR A 329 -5.39 -35.09 -16.63
CA THR A 329 -6.41 -34.03 -16.72
C THR A 329 -5.80 -32.71 -17.18
N TRP A 330 -4.61 -32.35 -16.68
CA TRP A 330 -3.87 -31.19 -17.16
C TRP A 330 -3.47 -31.31 -18.62
N ASP A 331 -3.00 -32.48 -19.05
CA ASP A 331 -2.67 -32.72 -20.46
C ASP A 331 -3.89 -32.60 -21.39
N ALA A 332 -5.11 -32.80 -20.88
CA ALA A 332 -6.35 -32.60 -21.65
C ALA A 332 -6.68 -31.11 -21.87
N TYR A 333 -6.32 -30.23 -20.93
CA TYR A 333 -6.48 -28.78 -21.08
C TYR A 333 -5.38 -28.13 -21.93
N ILE A 334 -4.20 -28.75 -21.99
CA ILE A 334 -3.03 -28.22 -22.72
C ILE A 334 -3.04 -28.65 -24.20
N ARG A 335 -3.76 -29.73 -24.56
CA ARG A 335 -3.84 -30.20 -25.94
C ARG A 335 -4.68 -29.23 -26.81
N PRO A 336 -4.24 -28.86 -28.03
CA PRO A 336 -5.00 -27.93 -28.87
C PRO A 336 -6.30 -28.61 -29.32
N GLY A 337 -7.43 -28.22 -28.72
CA GLY A 337 -8.75 -28.84 -28.92
C GLY A 337 -9.48 -29.28 -27.64
N GLY A 338 -9.03 -28.87 -26.44
CA GLY A 338 -9.77 -29.10 -25.19
C GLY A 338 -11.12 -28.37 -25.15
N ARG A 339 -12.15 -29.08 -24.68
CA ARG A 339 -13.58 -28.67 -24.64
C ARG A 339 -13.89 -27.37 -23.92
#